data_AF-A0A9W9YDZ9-F1
#
_entry.id   AF-A0A9W9YDZ9-F1
#
_cell.length_a   1.000
_cell.length_b   1.000
_cell.length_c   1.000
_cell.angle_alpha   90.00
_cell.angle_beta   90.00
_cell.angle_gamma   90.00
#
_symmetry.space_group_name_H-M   'P 1'
#
loop_
_entity.id
_entity.type
_entity.pdbx_description
1 polymer ?
#
loop_
_entity_poly.entity_id
_entity_poly.type
_entity_poly.pdbx_seq_one_letter_code
_entity_poly.pdbx_strand_id
1 'polypeptide(L)'
;MVDNTQSSEPSIQRIHGVPCHPGTTREMMETFPRLVPREKDIYVVSFPKAGTTWTQEIVWQILHDDRKDYRRIDVRIPWLEGMLYPYKENPYKVSTADMIEKMFESFPSPRVFKSHL
;
A
#
# COMPACT_ATOMS: atom_id res chain seq x y z
N MET A 1 -5.08 -43.38 -17.40
CA MET A 1 -5.52 -42.72 -16.15
C MET A 1 -4.69 -41.45 -16.03
N VAL A 2 -5.31 -40.30 -16.25
CA VAL A 2 -4.61 -39.00 -16.19
C VAL A 2 -4.63 -38.58 -14.73
N ASP A 3 -3.45 -38.48 -14.13
CA ASP A 3 -3.27 -38.12 -12.74
C ASP A 3 -3.68 -36.65 -12.55
N ASN A 4 -4.82 -36.45 -11.90
CA ASN A 4 -5.41 -35.14 -11.67
C ASN A 4 -4.83 -34.60 -10.37
N THR A 5 -3.55 -34.19 -10.41
CA THR A 5 -2.94 -33.47 -9.29
C THR A 5 -3.59 -32.10 -9.24
N GLN A 6 -4.65 -31.99 -8.43
CA GLN A 6 -5.18 -30.71 -7.98
C GLN A 6 -4.02 -29.96 -7.33
N SER A 7 -3.47 -29.00 -8.07
CA SER A 7 -2.63 -27.95 -7.49
C SER A 7 -3.47 -27.28 -6.42
N SER A 8 -3.19 -27.56 -5.14
CA SER A 8 -3.85 -26.88 -4.03
C SER A 8 -3.59 -25.39 -4.19
N GLU A 9 -4.62 -24.58 -4.44
CA GLU A 9 -4.44 -23.14 -4.44
C GLU A 9 -3.82 -22.73 -3.10
N PRO A 10 -2.78 -21.87 -3.10
CA PRO A 10 -2.16 -21.45 -1.86
C PRO A 10 -3.21 -20.75 -0.99
N SER A 11 -3.47 -21.32 0.19
CA SER A 11 -4.40 -20.73 1.15
C SER A 11 -3.99 -19.30 1.46
N ILE A 12 -4.86 -18.33 1.20
CA ILE A 12 -4.60 -16.93 1.52
C ILE A 12 -4.42 -16.80 3.03
N GLN A 13 -3.21 -16.43 3.45
CA GLN A 13 -2.88 -16.16 4.84
C GLN A 13 -3.73 -14.99 5.33
N ARG A 14 -4.34 -15.12 6.52
CA ARG A 14 -5.12 -14.03 7.14
C ARG A 14 -4.45 -13.58 8.44
N ILE A 15 -4.19 -12.29 8.55
CA ILE A 15 -3.66 -11.67 9.79
C ILE A 15 -4.74 -10.70 10.27
N HIS A 16 -5.21 -10.88 11.52
CA HIS A 16 -6.37 -10.15 12.05
C HIS A 16 -7.63 -10.22 11.15
N GLY A 17 -7.81 -11.33 10.42
CA GLY A 17 -8.93 -11.51 9.48
C GLY A 17 -8.72 -10.88 8.09
N VAL A 18 -7.71 -10.03 7.93
CA VAL A 18 -7.33 -9.40 6.66
C VAL A 18 -6.58 -10.41 5.80
N PRO A 19 -6.99 -10.66 4.54
CA PRO A 19 -6.22 -11.48 3.61
C PRO A 19 -4.91 -10.77 3.24
N CYS A 20 -3.78 -11.45 3.41
CA CYS A 20 -2.45 -10.91 3.16
C CYS A 20 -1.74 -11.69 2.05
N HIS A 21 -0.82 -11.01 1.35
CA HIS A 21 0.03 -11.64 0.36
C HIS A 21 0.97 -12.68 1.02
N PRO A 22 1.24 -13.85 0.39
CA PRO A 22 2.25 -14.80 0.86
C PRO A 22 3.58 -14.13 1.23
N GLY A 23 4.12 -14.44 2.41
CA GLY A 23 5.34 -13.82 2.93
C GLY A 23 5.12 -12.54 3.74
N THR A 24 3.87 -12.06 3.84
CA THR A 24 3.52 -11.04 4.84
C THR A 24 3.55 -11.66 6.24
N THR A 25 4.39 -11.12 7.13
CA THR A 25 4.45 -11.59 8.52
C THR A 25 3.47 -10.81 9.40
N ARG A 26 3.10 -11.40 10.54
CA ARG A 26 2.32 -10.71 11.59
C ARG A 26 2.99 -9.41 12.02
N GLU A 27 4.30 -9.44 12.23
CA GLU A 27 5.11 -8.29 12.64
C GLU A 27 5.02 -7.14 11.62
N MET A 28 5.07 -7.43 10.32
CA MET A 28 4.89 -6.42 9.27
C MET A 28 3.51 -5.77 9.36
N MET A 29 2.44 -6.57 9.48
CA MET A 29 1.07 -6.05 9.58
C MET A 29 0.86 -5.22 10.85
N GLU A 30 1.45 -5.63 11.96
CA GLU A 30 1.37 -4.91 13.24
C GLU A 30 2.20 -3.61 13.23
N THR A 31 3.01 -3.37 12.20
CA THR A 31 3.79 -2.13 12.04
C THR A 31 2.94 -0.97 11.55
N PHE A 32 2.00 -1.20 10.62
CA PHE A 32 1.13 -0.13 10.09
C PHE A 32 0.38 0.68 11.16
N PRO A 33 -0.30 0.09 12.17
CA PRO A 33 -0.98 0.86 13.20
C PRO A 33 -0.02 1.58 14.17
N ARG A 34 1.29 1.27 14.15
CA ARG A 34 2.32 1.92 14.98
C ARG A 34 3.01 3.09 14.27
N LEU A 35 2.77 3.28 12.98
CA LEU A 35 3.35 4.39 12.22
C LEU A 35 2.87 5.74 12.80
N VAL A 36 3.81 6.67 12.97
CA VAL A 36 3.53 7.97 13.60
C VAL A 36 3.07 8.99 12.53
N PRO A 37 1.79 9.41 12.52
CA PRO A 37 1.33 10.43 11.58
C PRO A 37 1.99 11.78 11.88
N ARG A 38 2.22 12.57 10.82
CA ARG A 38 2.61 13.99 10.90
C ARG A 38 1.36 14.85 10.76
N GLU A 39 1.42 16.08 11.28
CA GLU A 39 0.31 17.04 11.29
C GLU A 39 -0.32 17.28 9.90
N LYS A 40 0.49 17.24 8.84
CA LYS A 40 0.08 17.52 7.44
C LYS A 40 -0.14 16.27 6.60
N ASP A 41 -0.23 15.09 7.21
CA ASP A 41 -0.47 13.87 6.46
C ASP A 41 -1.93 13.76 6.02
N ILE A 42 -2.13 13.23 4.82
CA ILE A 42 -3.44 12.99 4.24
C ILE A 42 -3.55 11.51 3.87
N TYR A 43 -4.62 10.87 4.30
CA TYR A 43 -4.90 9.46 4.03
C TYR A 43 -6.16 9.31 3.18
N VAL A 44 -6.02 8.79 1.97
CA VAL A 44 -7.13 8.39 1.09
C VAL A 44 -7.46 6.93 1.37
N VAL A 45 -8.46 6.72 2.22
CA VAL A 45 -8.87 5.37 2.67
C VAL A 45 -10.22 5.01 2.07
N SER A 46 -10.30 3.85 1.40
CA SER A 46 -11.58 3.29 0.97
C SER A 46 -11.49 1.79 0.77
N PHE A 47 -12.63 1.12 0.64
CA PHE A 47 -12.65 -0.27 0.18
C PHE A 47 -12.06 -0.41 -1.25
N PRO A 48 -11.42 -1.54 -1.61
CA PRO A 48 -10.94 -1.76 -2.97
C PRO A 48 -12.03 -1.54 -4.02
N LYS A 49 -11.64 -0.94 -5.15
CA LYS A 49 -12.52 -0.64 -6.30
C LYS A 49 -13.60 0.44 -6.04
N ALA A 50 -13.59 1.13 -4.91
CA ALA A 50 -14.52 2.23 -4.61
C ALA A 50 -14.10 3.60 -5.20
N GLY A 51 -13.33 3.62 -6.29
CA GLY A 51 -12.90 4.89 -6.93
C GLY A 51 -11.69 5.57 -6.30
N THR A 52 -10.83 4.86 -5.56
CA THR A 52 -9.61 5.44 -4.95
C THR A 52 -8.73 6.19 -5.93
N THR A 53 -8.53 5.67 -7.15
CA THR A 53 -7.65 6.33 -8.14
C THR A 53 -8.16 7.73 -8.47
N TRP A 54 -9.48 7.88 -8.64
CA TRP A 54 -10.07 9.18 -8.94
C TRP A 54 -9.94 10.16 -7.77
N THR A 55 -10.18 9.69 -6.54
CA THR A 55 -10.01 10.52 -5.33
C THR A 55 -8.56 10.94 -5.13
N GLN A 56 -7.61 10.03 -5.35
CA GLN A 56 -6.17 10.32 -5.29
C GLN A 56 -5.78 11.43 -6.28
N GLU A 57 -6.29 11.41 -7.52
CA GLU A 57 -6.04 12.50 -8.48
C GLU A 57 -6.63 13.84 -8.02
N ILE A 58 -7.86 13.85 -7.48
CA ILE A 58 -8.49 15.07 -6.98
C ILE A 58 -7.63 15.68 -5.86
N VAL A 59 -7.22 14.88 -4.87
CA VAL A 59 -6.35 15.33 -3.77
C VAL A 59 -5.02 15.84 -4.31
N TRP A 60 -4.41 15.14 -5.27
CA TRP A 60 -3.16 15.57 -5.89
C TRP A 60 -3.28 16.96 -6.52
N GLN A 61 -4.33 17.20 -7.31
CA GLN A 61 -4.54 18.47 -8.01
C GLN A 61 -4.78 19.64 -7.04
N ILE A 62 -5.50 19.41 -5.94
CA ILE A 62 -5.73 20.42 -4.90
C ILE A 62 -4.41 20.83 -4.22
N LEU A 63 -3.52 19.88 -3.95
CA LEU A 63 -2.27 20.15 -3.23
C LEU A 63 -1.17 20.78 -4.10
N HIS A 64 -1.26 20.63 -5.41
CA HIS A 64 -0.21 21.02 -6.35
C HIS A 64 -0.64 22.14 -7.30
N ASP A 65 -1.77 22.79 -7.04
CA ASP A 65 -2.32 23.91 -7.83
C ASP A 65 -2.22 23.63 -9.34
N ASP A 66 -2.86 22.55 -9.80
CA ASP A 66 -2.90 22.11 -11.20
C ASP A 66 -1.60 21.67 -11.89
N ARG A 67 -0.46 21.67 -11.17
CA ARG A 67 0.83 21.24 -11.74
C ARG A 67 0.75 19.82 -12.27
N LYS A 68 1.00 19.69 -13.58
CA LYS A 68 0.99 18.41 -14.27
C LYS A 68 2.16 17.54 -13.82
N ASP A 69 1.83 16.35 -13.34
CA ASP A 69 2.79 15.30 -13.03
C ASP A 69 2.28 13.98 -13.62
N TYR A 70 3.03 13.48 -14.60
CA TYR A 70 2.68 12.29 -15.37
C TYR A 70 3.23 10.99 -14.77
N ARG A 71 3.86 11.05 -13.60
CA ARG A 71 4.26 9.85 -12.87
C ARG A 71 3.02 9.04 -12.49
N ARG A 72 3.21 7.72 -12.42
CA ARG A 72 2.17 6.79 -11.98
C ARG A 72 1.62 7.23 -10.62
N ILE A 73 0.32 7.05 -10.39
CA ILE A 73 -0.34 7.49 -9.16
C ILE A 73 0.27 6.85 -7.92
N ASP A 74 0.74 5.61 -8.00
CA ASP A 74 1.38 4.89 -6.90
C ASP A 74 2.77 5.42 -6.53
N VAL A 75 3.39 6.24 -7.39
CA VAL A 75 4.62 7.00 -7.10
C VAL A 75 4.30 8.36 -6.46
N ARG A 76 3.16 8.95 -6.83
CA ARG A 76 2.72 10.25 -6.30
C ARG A 76 2.05 10.12 -4.94
N ILE A 77 1.24 9.08 -4.77
CA ILE A 77 0.47 8.75 -3.57
C ILE A 77 0.75 7.27 -3.26
N PRO A 78 1.75 6.98 -2.40
CA PRO A 78 2.12 5.62 -2.05
C PRO A 78 0.97 4.83 -1.43
N TRP A 79 0.87 3.55 -1.79
CA TRP A 79 -0.09 2.60 -1.21
C TRP A 79 0.57 1.89 -0.03
N LEU A 80 0.15 2.20 1.21
CA LEU A 80 0.84 1.77 2.44
C LEU A 80 0.98 0.24 2.55
N GLU A 81 -0.13 -0.49 2.62
CA GLU A 81 -0.09 -1.95 2.69
C GLU A 81 0.32 -2.60 1.36
N GLY A 82 0.22 -1.84 0.26
CA GLY A 82 0.74 -2.24 -1.05
C GLY A 82 2.26 -2.36 -1.09
N MET A 83 3.00 -1.74 -0.15
CA MET A 83 4.45 -1.89 -0.04
C MET A 83 4.88 -3.35 0.18
N LEU A 84 4.00 -4.19 0.73
CA LEU A 84 4.26 -5.61 0.96
C LEU A 84 4.08 -6.48 -0.28
N TYR A 85 3.53 -5.94 -1.37
CA TYR A 85 3.17 -6.72 -2.54
C TYR A 85 4.40 -6.89 -3.46
N PRO A 86 4.82 -8.12 -3.79
CA PRO A 86 6.09 -8.37 -4.47
C PRO A 86 5.99 -8.32 -6.01
N TYR A 87 5.16 -7.45 -6.58
CA TYR A 87 5.14 -7.25 -8.03
C TYR A 87 6.32 -6.40 -8.50
N LYS A 88 6.78 -6.65 -9.74
CA LYS A 88 8.04 -6.14 -10.29
C LYS A 88 8.10 -4.61 -10.32
N GLU A 89 6.98 -3.95 -10.61
CA GLU A 89 6.91 -2.49 -10.74
C GLU A 89 6.46 -1.78 -9.46
N ASN A 90 6.54 -2.41 -8.28
CA ASN A 90 6.24 -1.74 -7.02
C ASN A 90 7.37 -0.78 -6.65
N PRO A 91 7.16 0.55 -6.68
CA PRO A 91 8.22 1.53 -6.43
C PRO A 91 8.68 1.55 -4.97
N TYR A 92 7.89 1.00 -4.04
CA TYR A 92 8.12 1.07 -2.60
C TYR A 92 8.07 -0.31 -1.94
N LYS A 93 8.53 -1.35 -2.66
CA LYS A 93 8.57 -2.71 -2.13
C LYS A 93 9.41 -2.78 -0.86
N VAL A 94 8.84 -3.33 0.21
CA VAL A 94 9.52 -3.61 1.48
C VAL A 94 9.31 -5.06 1.89
N SER A 95 10.21 -5.59 2.72
CA SER A 95 10.17 -6.99 3.14
C SER A 95 10.47 -7.21 4.61
N THR A 96 10.52 -6.16 5.43
CA THR A 96 10.72 -6.21 6.89
C THR A 96 9.97 -5.07 7.58
N ALA A 97 9.69 -5.20 8.87
CA ALA A 97 9.05 -4.14 9.67
C ALA A 97 9.88 -2.85 9.68
N ASP A 98 11.20 -2.95 9.92
CA ASP A 98 12.13 -1.82 9.89
C ASP A 98 12.13 -1.08 8.53
N MET A 99 12.01 -1.80 7.41
CA MET A 99 11.90 -1.18 6.09
C MET A 99 10.57 -0.43 5.91
N ILE A 100 9.46 -0.91 6.48
CA ILE A 100 8.16 -0.20 6.43
C ILE A 100 8.31 1.17 7.12
N GLU A 101 8.87 1.19 8.33
CA GLU A 101 9.06 2.43 9.11
C GLU A 101 9.98 3.42 8.39
N LYS A 102 11.15 2.94 7.93
CA LYS A 102 12.09 3.77 7.16
C LYS A 102 11.49 4.32 5.87
N MET A 103 10.72 3.51 5.16
CA MET A 103 10.04 3.93 3.93
C MET A 103 9.00 5.01 4.26
N PHE A 104 8.14 4.79 5.25
CA PHE A 104 7.11 5.74 5.68
C PHE A 104 7.69 7.10 6.10
N GLU A 105 8.82 7.10 6.81
CA GLU A 105 9.50 8.34 7.24
C GLU A 105 10.22 9.07 6.09
N SER A 106 10.62 8.36 5.03
CA SER A 106 11.37 8.94 3.91
C SER A 106 10.58 9.93 3.04
N PHE A 107 9.24 9.89 3.08
CA PHE A 107 8.40 10.74 2.24
C PHE A 107 8.41 12.21 2.71
N PRO A 108 8.53 13.18 1.77
CA PRO A 108 8.49 14.60 2.10
C PRO A 108 7.09 15.04 2.53
N SER A 109 7.00 16.11 3.32
CA SER A 109 5.72 16.72 3.73
C SER A 109 5.19 17.69 2.66
N PRO A 110 3.87 17.76 2.41
CA PRO A 110 2.82 16.91 2.97
C PRO A 110 2.87 15.49 2.41
N ARG A 111 2.73 14.47 3.27
CA ARG A 111 2.64 13.07 2.82
C ARG A 111 1.20 12.76 2.47
N VAL A 112 0.97 12.16 1.32
CA VAL A 112 -0.36 11.68 0.92
C VAL A 112 -0.26 10.19 0.69
N PHE A 113 -1.07 9.42 1.39
CA PHE A 113 -1.07 7.96 1.34
C PHE A 113 -2.42 7.43 0.92
N LYS A 114 -2.43 6.26 0.27
CA LYS A 114 -3.63 5.47 0.02
C LYS A 114 -3.62 4.25 0.95
N SER A 115 -4.80 3.86 1.45
CA SER A 115 -4.99 2.57 2.12
C SER A 115 -6.37 1.94 1.85
N HIS A 116 -6.43 0.62 2.00
CA HIS A 116 -7.61 -0.24 2.00
C HIS A 116 -7.75 -1.03 3.32
N LEU A 117 -6.88 -0.79 4.29
CA LEU A 117 -6.95 -1.37 5.64
C LEU A 117 -7.98 -0.66 6.52
#